data_AF-A0A4U2EGG0-F1
#
_entry.id   AF-A0A4U2EGG0-F1
#
_cell.length_a   1.000
_cell.length_b   1.000
_cell.length_c   1.000
_cell.angle_alpha   90.00
_cell.angle_beta   90.00
_cell.angle_gamma   90.00
#
_symmetry.space_group_name_H-M   'P 1'
#
loop_
_entity.id
_entity.type
_entity.pdbx_description
1 polymer ?
#
loop_
_entity_poly.entity_id
_entity_poly.type
_entity_poly.pdbx_seq_one_letter_code
_entity_poly.pdbx_strand_id
1 'polypeptide(L)'
;MNKTGRNGAAMATIIVKKRKTLSLPDKATDKPQPPAKKITLKPKQTKEPKDKVKVPTGEELNKIHNAEQTRLRQERIKKAKEWMIISWPELFDHHNTKPLGLTVGKSIQAVYSTQKNELEFGWLHVSAALARWVRHAKYAKALKTATHRYNLDGTQAEELQENERTPREWQKDKKNKV
;
A
#
# COMPACT_ATOMS: atom_id res chain seq x y z
N MET A 1 30.88 -50.91 25.89
CA MET A 1 31.84 -49.79 26.00
C MET A 1 31.22 -48.53 25.41
N ASN A 2 31.12 -47.47 26.22
CA ASN A 2 31.10 -46.04 25.88
C ASN A 2 29.97 -45.49 24.99
N LYS A 3 29.38 -44.32 25.23
CA LYS A 3 29.52 -43.28 26.26
C LYS A 3 28.28 -42.38 26.15
N THR A 4 27.78 -41.96 27.29
CA THR A 4 26.90 -40.81 27.52
C THR A 4 27.37 -39.55 26.79
N GLY A 5 26.42 -38.81 26.20
CA GLY A 5 26.60 -37.43 25.73
C GLY A 5 25.25 -36.71 25.76
N ARG A 6 24.90 -36.13 26.91
CA ARG A 6 25.02 -34.69 27.24
C ARG A 6 24.09 -33.78 26.43
N ASN A 7 23.00 -33.43 27.11
CA ASN A 7 22.36 -32.12 27.18
C ASN A 7 23.14 -30.97 26.52
N GLY A 8 22.50 -30.31 25.55
CA GLY A 8 22.88 -29.01 25.03
C GLY A 8 21.67 -28.09 24.99
N ALA A 9 21.26 -27.60 26.16
CA ALA A 9 20.34 -26.47 26.26
C ALA A 9 21.13 -25.20 25.90
N ALA A 10 20.85 -24.60 24.75
CA ALA A 10 21.30 -23.26 24.41
C ALA A 10 20.10 -22.30 24.58
N MET A 11 20.05 -21.67 25.75
CA MET A 11 19.11 -20.60 26.09
C MET A 11 19.39 -19.38 25.20
N ALA A 12 18.44 -19.00 24.34
CA ALA A 12 18.49 -17.77 23.57
C ALA A 12 18.19 -16.57 24.48
N THR A 13 19.22 -15.80 24.83
CA THR A 13 19.09 -14.56 25.60
C THR A 13 18.41 -13.48 24.75
N ILE A 14 17.17 -13.13 25.08
CA ILE A 14 16.45 -12.00 24.50
C ILE A 14 16.97 -10.71 25.16
N ILE A 15 17.78 -9.94 24.42
CA ILE A 15 18.23 -8.62 24.86
C ILE A 15 17.12 -7.59 24.55
N VAL A 16 16.32 -7.25 25.55
CA VAL A 16 15.34 -6.15 25.48
C VAL A 16 16.05 -4.82 25.74
N LYS A 17 16.26 -4.02 24.68
CA LYS A 17 16.83 -2.66 24.79
C LYS A 17 15.73 -1.69 25.28
N LYS A 18 15.72 -1.42 26.59
CA LYS A 18 14.83 -0.46 27.26
C LYS A 18 15.08 0.96 26.71
N ARG A 19 14.08 1.58 26.06
CA ARG A 19 14.17 2.98 25.62
C ARG A 19 13.87 3.91 26.80
N LYS A 20 14.75 4.89 26.97
CA LYS A 20 14.79 5.87 28.06
C LYS A 20 13.69 6.92 27.85
N THR A 21 12.87 7.12 28.87
CA THR A 21 11.84 8.16 28.96
C THR A 21 12.52 9.53 29.07
N LEU A 22 12.20 10.45 28.16
CA LEU A 22 12.58 11.86 28.26
C LEU A 22 11.58 12.56 29.16
N SER A 23 12.01 12.83 30.39
CA SER A 23 11.35 13.70 31.35
C SER A 23 11.50 15.17 30.94
N LEU A 24 10.41 15.92 31.02
CA LEU A 24 10.36 17.39 31.00
C LEU A 24 11.18 17.95 32.18
N PRO A 25 11.98 19.01 32.00
CA PRO A 25 12.55 19.72 33.13
C PRO A 25 11.58 20.81 33.62
N ASP A 26 10.98 20.56 34.78
CA ASP A 26 10.58 21.63 35.69
C ASP A 26 11.85 22.31 36.24
N LYS A 27 11.92 23.64 36.14
CA LYS A 27 12.82 24.42 36.99
C LYS A 27 12.23 25.78 37.35
N ALA A 28 11.63 25.82 38.54
CA ALA A 28 11.50 27.01 39.35
C ALA A 28 12.86 27.34 40.00
N THR A 29 13.28 28.62 40.03
CA THR A 29 14.04 29.19 41.16
C THR A 29 14.05 30.74 41.15
N ASP A 30 13.84 31.28 42.35
CA ASP A 30 13.73 32.65 42.89
C ASP A 30 14.76 33.76 42.49
N LYS A 31 14.22 35.00 42.31
CA LYS A 31 14.61 36.37 42.80
C LYS A 31 16.00 37.02 42.47
N PRO A 32 16.17 38.39 42.52
CA PRO A 32 15.34 39.47 43.12
C PRO A 32 15.05 40.73 42.25
N GLN A 33 14.12 41.59 42.73
CA GLN A 33 13.66 42.90 42.20
C GLN A 33 14.54 44.07 42.71
N PRO A 34 14.70 45.24 42.01
CA PRO A 34 13.83 46.44 42.18
C PRO A 34 13.82 47.41 40.94
N PRO A 35 13.26 48.65 40.99
CA PRO A 35 12.04 49.16 41.61
C PRO A 35 11.01 49.72 40.58
N ALA A 36 9.80 49.96 41.07
CA ALA A 36 8.61 50.37 40.35
C ALA A 36 8.76 51.62 39.46
N LYS A 37 8.33 51.49 38.19
CA LYS A 37 7.87 52.62 37.37
C LYS A 37 6.37 52.46 37.14
N LYS A 38 5.59 53.40 37.69
CA LYS A 38 4.16 53.57 37.44
C LYS A 38 3.96 53.74 35.93
N ILE A 39 3.36 52.74 35.28
CA ILE A 39 2.87 52.89 33.91
C ILE A 39 1.37 52.59 33.94
N THR A 40 0.64 53.69 33.73
CA THR A 40 -0.79 53.83 33.62
C THR A 40 -1.42 52.72 32.78
N LEU A 41 -2.38 52.02 33.38
CA LEU A 41 -3.26 51.05 32.74
C LEU A 41 -4.05 51.72 31.61
N LYS A 42 -3.64 51.47 30.36
CA LYS A 42 -4.55 51.52 29.21
C LYS A 42 -4.98 50.07 28.95
N PRO A 43 -6.29 49.74 28.91
CA PRO A 43 -6.72 48.39 28.55
C PRO A 43 -6.37 48.14 27.09
N LYS A 44 -5.25 47.45 26.86
CA LYS A 44 -4.93 46.86 25.56
C LYS A 44 -5.94 45.75 25.35
N GLN A 45 -6.88 45.97 24.44
CA GLN A 45 -7.76 44.92 23.94
C GLN A 45 -6.89 43.76 23.45
N THR A 46 -6.79 42.72 24.29
CA THR A 46 -6.34 41.40 23.88
C THR A 46 -7.37 40.93 22.87
N LYS A 47 -7.05 41.09 21.58
CA LYS A 47 -7.75 40.36 20.54
C LYS A 47 -7.39 38.90 20.76
N GLU A 48 -8.29 38.18 21.43
CA GLU A 48 -8.32 36.73 21.39
C GLU A 48 -8.17 36.30 19.93
N PRO A 49 -7.21 35.42 19.57
CA PRO A 49 -7.27 34.75 18.30
C PRO A 49 -8.53 33.90 18.33
N LYS A 50 -9.61 34.43 17.72
CA LYS A 50 -10.76 33.62 17.35
C LYS A 50 -10.26 32.66 16.27
N ASP A 51 -9.66 31.55 16.70
CA ASP A 51 -9.59 30.35 15.91
C ASP A 51 -11.03 29.94 15.63
N LYS A 52 -11.58 30.51 14.56
CA LYS A 52 -12.81 30.06 13.95
C LYS A 52 -12.50 28.64 13.50
N VAL A 53 -12.80 27.67 14.35
CA VAL A 53 -12.94 26.27 13.95
C VAL A 53 -13.95 26.28 12.81
N LYS A 54 -13.45 26.28 11.57
CA LYS A 54 -14.28 26.13 10.38
C LYS A 54 -14.83 24.71 10.47
N VAL A 55 -16.05 24.58 11.00
CA VAL A 55 -16.80 23.34 10.91
C VAL A 55 -16.89 23.01 9.41
N PRO A 56 -16.40 21.85 8.97
CA PRO A 56 -16.38 21.51 7.55
C PRO A 56 -17.79 21.58 6.98
N THR A 57 -17.92 22.21 5.82
CA THR A 57 -19.20 22.30 5.11
C THR A 57 -19.62 20.89 4.65
N GLY A 58 -20.92 20.63 4.44
CA GLY A 58 -21.40 19.32 3.97
C GLY A 58 -20.67 18.81 2.71
N GLU A 59 -20.29 19.72 1.81
CA GLU A 59 -19.47 19.39 0.63
C GLU A 59 -18.04 18.96 0.97
N GLU A 60 -17.42 19.56 1.98
CA GLU A 60 -16.07 19.20 2.44
C GLU A 60 -16.09 17.84 3.14
N LEU A 61 -17.12 17.56 3.95
CA LEU A 61 -17.33 16.24 4.56
C LEU A 61 -17.48 15.15 3.48
N ASN A 62 -18.27 15.41 2.43
CA ASN A 62 -18.42 14.48 1.31
C ASN A 62 -17.11 14.24 0.56
N LYS A 63 -16.30 15.29 0.33
CA LYS A 63 -14.97 15.16 -0.29
C LYS A 63 -14.03 14.30 0.55
N ILE A 64 -14.01 14.52 1.88
CA ILE A 64 -13.18 13.73 2.81
C ILE A 64 -13.62 12.26 2.79
N HIS A 65 -14.92 12.00 2.89
CA HIS A 65 -15.45 10.63 2.84
C HIS A 65 -15.10 9.92 1.52
N ASN A 66 -15.29 10.59 0.38
CA ASN A 66 -14.96 10.02 -0.94
C ASN A 66 -13.46 9.75 -1.10
N ALA A 67 -12.61 10.62 -0.57
CA ALA A 67 -11.16 10.43 -0.57
C ALA A 67 -10.78 9.21 0.29
N GLU A 68 -11.39 9.05 1.46
CA GLU A 68 -11.18 7.90 2.34
C GLU A 68 -11.63 6.59 1.68
N GLN A 69 -12.83 6.53 1.10
CA GLN A 69 -13.32 5.36 0.37
C GLN A 69 -12.40 5.00 -0.80
N THR A 70 -11.89 6.02 -1.50
CA THR A 70 -10.91 5.83 -2.58
C THR A 70 -9.61 5.22 -2.05
N ARG A 71 -9.09 5.71 -0.92
CA ARG A 71 -7.89 5.17 -0.26
C ARG A 71 -8.09 3.70 0.14
N LEU A 72 -9.18 3.38 0.83
CA LEU A 72 -9.50 2.01 1.26
C LEU A 72 -9.62 1.06 0.05
N ARG A 73 -10.26 1.51 -1.03
CA ARG A 73 -10.33 0.75 -2.28
C ARG A 73 -8.94 0.48 -2.86
N GLN A 74 -8.06 1.48 -2.87
CA GLN A 74 -6.68 1.31 -3.36
C GLN A 74 -5.87 0.33 -2.50
N GLU A 75 -6.03 0.39 -1.18
CA GLU A 75 -5.39 -0.56 -0.25
C GLU A 75 -5.85 -2.00 -0.50
N ARG A 76 -7.16 -2.22 -0.70
CA ARG A 76 -7.69 -3.55 -1.06
C ARG A 76 -7.18 -4.06 -2.39
N ILE A 77 -7.03 -3.19 -3.41
CA ILE A 77 -6.41 -3.57 -4.69
C ILE A 77 -4.94 -3.94 -4.49
N LYS A 78 -4.22 -3.23 -3.61
CA LYS A 78 -2.82 -3.55 -3.29
C LYS A 78 -2.71 -4.93 -2.64
N LYS A 79 -3.55 -5.23 -1.64
CA LYS A 79 -3.63 -6.56 -1.00
C LYS A 79 -3.97 -7.66 -2.02
N ALA A 80 -4.94 -7.41 -2.90
CA ALA A 80 -5.30 -8.36 -3.96
C ALA A 80 -4.14 -8.64 -4.92
N LYS A 81 -3.37 -7.61 -5.27
CA LYS A 81 -2.17 -7.76 -6.09
C LYS A 81 -1.08 -8.57 -5.37
N GLU A 82 -0.83 -8.28 -4.10
CA GLU A 82 0.14 -9.03 -3.28
C GLU A 82 -0.25 -10.50 -3.18
N TRP A 83 -1.53 -10.79 -2.93
CA TRP A 83 -2.07 -12.16 -2.95
C TRP A 83 -1.80 -12.86 -4.30
N MET A 84 -2.06 -12.22 -5.44
CA MET A 84 -1.76 -12.81 -6.75
C MET A 84 -0.28 -13.15 -6.93
N ILE A 85 0.63 -12.28 -6.48
CA ILE A 85 2.08 -12.49 -6.58
C ILE A 85 2.52 -13.65 -5.67
N ILE A 86 1.96 -13.75 -4.47
CA ILE A 86 2.26 -14.84 -3.53
C ILE A 86 1.69 -16.17 -4.03
N SER A 87 0.48 -16.17 -4.58
CA SER A 87 -0.18 -17.39 -5.07
C SER A 87 0.46 -17.95 -6.34
N TRP A 88 0.92 -17.07 -7.25
CA TRP A 88 1.52 -17.49 -8.53
C TRP A 88 2.76 -16.65 -8.87
N PRO A 89 3.86 -16.82 -8.12
CA PRO A 89 5.08 -16.01 -8.30
C PRO A 89 5.71 -16.22 -9.68
N GLU A 90 5.60 -17.42 -10.23
CA GLU A 90 6.12 -17.77 -11.56
C GLU A 90 5.44 -17.01 -12.70
N LEU A 91 4.18 -16.59 -12.51
CA LEU A 91 3.39 -15.90 -13.52
C LEU A 91 3.36 -14.39 -13.27
N PHE A 92 3.28 -13.98 -12.00
CA PHE A 92 3.21 -12.59 -11.58
C PHE A 92 4.55 -12.09 -11.02
N ASP A 93 5.57 -12.05 -11.87
CA ASP A 93 6.84 -11.40 -11.55
C ASP A 93 6.96 -9.99 -12.16
N HIS A 94 7.36 -9.03 -11.32
CA HIS A 94 7.65 -7.66 -11.70
C HIS A 94 8.91 -7.50 -12.53
N HIS A 95 9.86 -8.41 -12.40
CA HIS A 95 11.11 -8.41 -13.15
C HIS A 95 10.94 -9.17 -14.47
N ASN A 96 10.38 -10.37 -14.41
CA ASN A 96 10.10 -11.21 -15.57
C ASN A 96 8.58 -11.36 -15.82
N THR A 97 7.96 -10.30 -16.37
CA THR A 97 6.53 -10.33 -16.67
C THR A 97 6.24 -11.25 -17.86
N LYS A 98 5.39 -12.27 -17.65
CA LYS A 98 4.99 -13.24 -18.70
C LYS A 98 3.60 -12.88 -19.30
N PRO A 99 3.35 -13.16 -20.59
CA PRO A 99 2.02 -13.03 -21.17
C PRO A 99 1.04 -14.05 -20.57
N LEU A 100 -0.15 -13.59 -20.18
CA LEU A 100 -1.16 -14.43 -19.55
C LEU A 100 -2.03 -15.15 -20.58
N GLY A 101 -2.33 -16.42 -20.33
CA GLY A 101 -3.32 -17.21 -21.06
C GLY A 101 -4.73 -16.64 -20.94
N LEU A 102 -5.58 -16.85 -21.95
CA LEU A 102 -6.96 -16.32 -21.97
C LEU A 102 -7.81 -16.81 -20.79
N THR A 103 -7.54 -18.03 -20.31
CA THR A 103 -8.30 -18.67 -19.22
C THR A 103 -7.81 -18.30 -17.83
N VAL A 104 -6.65 -17.63 -17.69
CA VAL A 104 -6.03 -17.29 -16.39
C VAL A 104 -6.99 -16.54 -15.49
N GLY A 105 -7.77 -15.59 -16.04
CA GLY A 105 -8.76 -14.85 -15.26
C GLY A 105 -9.83 -15.75 -14.63
N LYS A 106 -10.31 -16.77 -15.35
CA LYS A 106 -11.29 -17.75 -14.84
C LYS A 106 -10.67 -18.66 -13.80
N SER A 107 -9.43 -19.11 -14.02
CA SER A 107 -8.70 -19.95 -13.07
C SER A 107 -8.45 -19.23 -11.74
N ILE A 108 -8.03 -17.96 -11.79
CA ILE A 108 -7.90 -17.12 -10.59
C ILE A 108 -9.24 -16.94 -9.90
N GLN A 109 -10.34 -16.77 -10.64
CA GLN A 109 -11.69 -16.65 -10.06
C GLN A 109 -12.12 -17.92 -9.33
N ALA A 110 -11.81 -19.10 -9.88
CA ALA A 110 -12.09 -20.38 -9.24
C ALA A 110 -11.36 -20.51 -7.91
N VAL A 111 -10.05 -20.21 -7.88
CA VAL A 111 -9.24 -20.23 -6.65
C VAL A 111 -9.69 -19.15 -5.65
N TYR A 112 -10.03 -17.96 -6.14
CA TYR A 112 -10.59 -16.91 -5.29
C TYR A 112 -11.89 -17.36 -4.62
N SER A 113 -12.75 -18.06 -5.34
CA SER A 113 -14.06 -18.49 -4.82
C SER A 113 -13.95 -19.49 -3.67
N THR A 114 -12.89 -20.31 -3.65
CA THR A 114 -12.63 -21.24 -2.54
C THR A 114 -12.06 -20.53 -1.31
N GLN A 115 -11.28 -19.46 -1.51
CA GLN A 115 -10.60 -18.72 -0.44
C GLN A 115 -11.34 -17.44 -0.01
N LYS A 116 -12.48 -17.09 -0.61
CA LYS A 116 -13.12 -15.78 -0.47
C LYS A 116 -13.41 -15.35 0.97
N ASN A 117 -13.63 -16.30 1.88
CA ASN A 117 -13.96 -16.03 3.28
C ASN A 117 -12.72 -15.69 4.13
N GLU A 118 -11.52 -16.00 3.63
CA GLU A 118 -10.24 -15.77 4.31
C GLU A 118 -9.59 -14.45 3.84
N LEU A 119 -10.09 -13.87 2.75
CA LEU A 119 -9.51 -12.69 2.11
C LEU A 119 -10.23 -11.41 2.54
N GLU A 120 -9.45 -10.39 2.88
CA GLU A 120 -9.96 -9.07 3.29
C GLU A 120 -10.43 -8.19 2.10
N PHE A 121 -10.53 -8.76 0.89
CA PHE A 121 -10.90 -8.05 -0.32
C PHE A 121 -11.85 -8.87 -1.22
N GLY A 122 -12.75 -8.15 -1.90
CA GLY A 122 -13.68 -8.71 -2.89
C GLY A 122 -13.04 -9.01 -4.27
N TRP A 123 -13.69 -9.85 -5.07
CA TRP A 123 -13.30 -10.19 -6.45
C TRP A 123 -13.01 -8.97 -7.34
N LEU A 124 -13.80 -7.89 -7.19
CA LEU A 124 -13.60 -6.66 -7.97
C LEU A 124 -12.20 -6.06 -7.78
N HIS A 125 -11.58 -6.25 -6.61
CA HIS A 125 -10.22 -5.79 -6.34
C HIS A 125 -9.19 -6.66 -7.06
N VAL A 126 -9.40 -7.98 -7.13
CA VAL A 126 -8.57 -8.93 -7.90
C VAL A 126 -8.67 -8.62 -9.39
N SER A 127 -9.89 -8.46 -9.92
CA SER A 127 -10.11 -8.08 -11.31
C SER A 127 -9.43 -6.74 -11.64
N ALA A 128 -9.52 -5.75 -10.75
CA ALA A 128 -8.83 -4.47 -10.93
C ALA A 128 -7.29 -4.60 -10.88
N ALA A 129 -6.76 -5.46 -10.00
CA ALA A 129 -5.32 -5.75 -9.93
C ALA A 129 -4.83 -6.41 -11.23
N LEU A 130 -5.55 -7.41 -11.73
CA LEU A 130 -5.27 -8.08 -12.99
C LEU A 130 -5.34 -7.12 -14.19
N ALA A 131 -6.37 -6.27 -14.25
CA ALA A 131 -6.50 -5.24 -15.27
C ALA A 131 -5.33 -4.25 -15.25
N ARG A 132 -4.84 -3.87 -14.07
CA ARG A 132 -3.65 -3.02 -13.92
C ARG A 132 -2.37 -3.73 -14.36
N TRP A 133 -2.27 -5.04 -14.10
CA TRP A 133 -1.14 -5.85 -14.52
C TRP A 133 -0.98 -5.86 -16.04
N VAL A 134 -2.04 -6.22 -16.77
CA VAL A 134 -2.01 -6.30 -18.24
C VAL A 134 -1.86 -4.93 -18.92
N ARG A 135 -2.21 -3.85 -18.21
CA ARG A 135 -2.00 -2.46 -18.67
C ARG A 135 -0.59 -1.95 -18.44
N HIS A 136 0.24 -2.68 -17.69
CA HIS A 136 1.57 -2.22 -17.32
C HIS A 136 2.51 -2.24 -18.53
N ALA A 137 3.41 -1.26 -18.63
CA ALA A 137 4.33 -1.15 -19.77
C ALA A 137 5.24 -2.37 -19.93
N LYS A 138 5.63 -3.02 -18.83
CA LYS A 138 6.41 -4.27 -18.89
C LYS A 138 5.63 -5.43 -19.50
N TYR A 139 4.32 -5.53 -19.22
CA TYR A 139 3.46 -6.53 -19.83
C TYR A 139 3.34 -6.32 -21.35
N ALA A 140 3.14 -5.07 -21.77
CA ALA A 140 3.13 -4.71 -23.19
C ALA A 140 4.45 -5.02 -23.91
N LYS A 141 5.60 -4.89 -23.23
CA LYS A 141 6.90 -5.31 -23.78
C LYS A 141 7.01 -6.83 -23.88
N ALA A 142 6.58 -7.56 -22.85
CA ALA A 142 6.59 -9.02 -22.85
C ALA A 142 5.73 -9.61 -23.98
N LEU A 143 4.57 -9.01 -24.27
CA LEU A 143 3.73 -9.39 -25.41
C LEU A 143 4.43 -9.23 -26.77
N LYS A 144 5.36 -8.28 -26.92
CA LYS A 144 6.06 -8.09 -28.20
C LYS A 144 7.11 -9.15 -28.45
N THR A 145 7.75 -9.63 -27.38
CA THR A 145 8.91 -10.53 -27.47
C THR A 145 8.54 -12.00 -27.32
N ALA A 146 7.42 -12.29 -26.66
CA ALA A 146 7.02 -13.65 -26.37
C ALA A 146 6.35 -14.33 -27.57
N THR A 147 6.60 -15.63 -27.69
CA THR A 147 5.99 -16.51 -28.71
C THR A 147 4.68 -17.12 -28.20
N HIS A 148 4.57 -17.37 -26.90
CA HIS A 148 3.41 -18.06 -26.31
C HIS A 148 2.91 -17.35 -25.04
N ARG A 149 1.67 -17.66 -24.68
CA ARG A 149 1.06 -17.30 -23.39
C ARG A 149 1.29 -18.40 -22.37
N TYR A 150 1.12 -18.05 -21.09
CA TYR A 150 1.31 -18.97 -19.96
C TYR A 150 0.04 -19.13 -19.14
N ASN A 151 -0.25 -20.36 -18.76
CA ASN A 151 -1.32 -20.71 -17.83
C ASN A 151 -0.92 -20.42 -16.37
N LEU A 152 -1.87 -20.62 -15.46
CA LEU A 152 -1.71 -20.34 -14.04
C LEU A 152 -0.67 -21.24 -13.34
N ASP A 153 -0.49 -22.44 -13.86
CA ASP A 153 0.52 -23.42 -13.44
C ASP A 153 1.91 -23.17 -14.06
N GLY A 154 2.04 -22.15 -14.91
CA GLY A 154 3.27 -21.85 -15.64
C GLY A 154 3.47 -22.70 -16.90
N THR A 155 2.52 -23.57 -17.27
CA THR A 155 2.58 -24.31 -18.53
C THR A 155 2.33 -23.38 -19.72
N GLN A 156 2.89 -23.77 -20.87
CA GLN A 156 2.66 -23.07 -22.13
C GLN A 156 1.20 -23.25 -22.55
N ALA A 157 0.56 -22.14 -22.87
CA ALA A 157 -0.80 -22.07 -23.35
C ALA A 157 -0.79 -21.82 -24.88
N GLU A 158 -1.65 -20.92 -25.33
CA GLU A 158 -1.81 -20.56 -26.74
C GLU A 158 -0.60 -19.80 -27.29
N GLU A 159 -0.37 -19.96 -28.60
CA GLU A 159 0.59 -19.14 -29.35
C GLU A 159 0.08 -17.70 -29.47
N LEU A 160 1.00 -16.76 -29.29
CA LEU A 160 0.72 -15.34 -29.35
C LEU A 160 0.71 -14.88 -30.82
N GLN A 161 -0.49 -14.63 -31.35
CA GLN A 161 -0.70 -14.15 -32.71
C GLN A 161 -0.11 -12.74 -32.90
N GLU A 162 0.38 -12.43 -34.11
CA GLU A 162 1.10 -11.19 -34.39
C GLU A 162 0.26 -9.93 -34.14
N ASN A 163 -1.05 -10.00 -34.41
CA ASN A 163 -2.03 -8.95 -34.12
C ASN A 163 -2.21 -8.64 -32.62
N GLU A 164 -1.88 -9.58 -31.73
CA GLU A 164 -1.93 -9.41 -30.28
C GLU A 164 -0.62 -8.84 -29.71
N ARG A 165 0.47 -8.90 -30.48
CA ARG A 165 1.80 -8.37 -30.10
C ARG A 165 1.84 -6.86 -30.13
N THR A 166 0.97 -6.22 -30.89
CA THR A 166 0.79 -4.76 -30.86
C THR A 166 0.00 -4.38 -29.62
N PRO A 167 0.59 -3.71 -28.62
CA PRO A 167 -0.17 -3.22 -27.48
C PRO A 167 -1.19 -2.22 -28.02
N ARG A 168 -2.47 -2.39 -27.67
CA ARG A 168 -3.45 -1.32 -27.92
C ARG A 168 -2.89 -0.02 -27.36
N GLU A 169 -2.94 1.05 -28.15
CA GLU A 169 -2.36 2.36 -27.84
C GLU A 169 -3.11 3.07 -26.69
N TRP A 170 -3.20 2.46 -25.51
CA TRP A 170 -3.93 2.99 -24.35
C TRP A 170 -3.20 4.14 -23.65
N GLN A 171 -1.98 4.47 -24.09
CA GLN A 171 -1.11 5.46 -23.46
C GLN A 171 -1.06 6.82 -24.16
N LYS A 172 -1.57 6.94 -25.40
CA LYS A 172 -1.48 8.20 -26.16
C LYS A 172 -2.43 9.28 -25.61
N ASP A 173 -3.58 8.90 -25.05
CA ASP A 173 -4.60 9.86 -24.62
C ASP A 173 -4.29 10.59 -23.30
N LYS A 174 -3.31 10.14 -22.52
CA LYS A 174 -2.97 10.80 -21.23
C LYS A 174 -2.01 11.98 -21.37
N LYS A 175 -1.35 12.15 -22.52
CA LYS A 175 -0.42 13.26 -22.76
C LYS A 175 -1.08 14.55 -23.28
N ASN A 176 -2.38 14.52 -23.62
CA ASN A 176 -3.10 15.66 -24.19
C ASN A 176 -4.07 16.38 -23.23
N LYS A 177 -4.00 16.10 -21.92
CA LYS A 177 -4.64 16.96 -20.90
C LYS A 177 -3.57 17.82 -20.26
N VAL A 178 -3.28 18.95 -20.91
CA VAL A 178 -2.66 20.14 -20.32
C VAL A 178 -3.79 21.08 -19.94
#